data_AF-A0A5S3Z183-F1
#
_entry.id   AF-A0A5S3Z183-F1
#
_cell.length_a   1.000
_cell.length_b   1.000
_cell.length_c   1.000
_cell.angle_alpha   90.00
_cell.angle_beta   90.00
_cell.angle_gamma   90.00
#
_symmetry.space_group_name_H-M   'P 1'
#
loop_
_entity.id
_entity.type
_entity.pdbx_description
1 polymer ?
#
loop_
_entity_poly.entity_id
_entity_poly.type
_entity_poly.pdbx_seq_one_letter_code
_entity_poly.pdbx_strand_id
1 'polypeptide(L)'
;NRTLSYPYIQTQWLEDKFIKVRNFDSIYRTEDLNLGWDINALLGYSDKSLSDDDNHLIYQFSANKAHYTSDHSLWRINLSFSGQWNSQDNTARNLITQLGAQYYLNT
;
A
#
# COMPACT_ATOMS: atom_id res chain seq x y z
N ASN A 1 -18.66 7.12 -20.66
CA ASN A 1 -18.52 6.67 -19.26
C ASN A 1 -18.42 5.16 -19.26
N ARG A 2 -17.29 4.60 -18.83
CA ARG A 2 -17.14 3.17 -18.58
C ARG A 2 -17.37 2.93 -17.09
N THR A 3 -18.20 1.96 -16.74
CA THR A 3 -18.46 1.57 -15.34
C THR A 3 -17.64 0.32 -15.07
N LEU A 4 -16.69 0.39 -14.13
CA LEU A 4 -15.88 -0.75 -13.73
C LEU A 4 -16.43 -1.35 -12.45
N SER A 5 -17.04 -2.53 -12.56
CA SER A 5 -17.58 -3.31 -11.44
C SER A 5 -16.87 -4.66 -11.38
N TYR A 6 -16.37 -5.05 -10.22
CA TYR A 6 -15.69 -6.33 -10.04
C TYR A 6 -15.84 -6.86 -8.62
N PRO A 7 -16.10 -8.17 -8.44
CA PRO A 7 -15.78 -8.82 -7.18
C PRO A 7 -14.28 -8.78 -6.92
N TYR A 8 -13.90 -8.72 -5.64
CA TYR A 8 -12.50 -8.75 -5.22
C TYR A 8 -12.31 -9.53 -3.93
N ILE A 9 -11.09 -9.97 -3.72
CA ILE A 9 -10.58 -10.49 -2.45
C ILE A 9 -9.46 -9.56 -2.01
N GLN A 10 -9.49 -9.17 -0.74
CA GLN A 10 -8.44 -8.37 -0.12
C GLN A 10 -7.89 -9.09 1.10
N THR A 11 -6.58 -9.03 1.26
CA THR A 11 -5.88 -9.48 2.45
C THR A 11 -5.06 -8.34 3.02
N GLN A 12 -4.99 -8.27 4.35
CA GLN A 12 -4.14 -7.33 5.05
C GLN A 12 -3.35 -8.09 6.12
N TRP A 13 -2.04 -7.85 6.14
CA TRP A 13 -1.16 -8.30 7.20
C TRP A 13 -0.61 -7.07 7.92
N LEU A 14 -1.01 -6.92 9.17
CA LEU A 14 -0.55 -5.87 10.06
C LEU A 14 0.25 -6.51 11.19
N GLU A 15 1.55 -6.22 11.24
CA GLU A 15 2.41 -6.59 12.36
C GLU A 15 2.20 -5.58 13.50
N ASP A 16 1.85 -6.09 14.68
CA ASP A 16 1.69 -5.29 15.89
C ASP A 16 3.06 -5.06 16.53
N LYS A 17 3.68 -3.91 16.20
CA LYS A 17 4.95 -3.49 16.78
C LYS A 17 4.96 -1.99 17.05
N PHE A 18 4.14 -1.57 18.01
CA PHE A 18 4.10 -0.18 18.43
C PHE A 18 5.21 0.14 19.42
N ILE A 19 5.81 1.32 19.26
CA ILE A 19 6.60 1.93 20.31
C ILE A 19 6.06 3.32 20.63
N LYS A 20 6.22 3.73 21.89
CA LYS A 20 5.94 5.08 22.35
C LYS A 20 7.13 5.96 22.04
N VAL A 21 6.97 6.89 21.10
CA VAL A 21 7.98 7.91 20.81
C VAL A 21 7.52 9.27 21.24
N ARG A 22 8.45 10.07 21.77
CA ARG A 22 8.20 11.45 22.19
C ARG A 22 8.87 12.40 21.20
N ASN A 23 8.14 13.41 20.70
CA ASN A 23 8.62 14.45 19.79
C ASN A 23 9.05 13.95 18.39
N PHE A 24 8.25 13.12 17.70
CA PHE A 24 8.60 12.62 16.36
C PHE A 24 7.96 13.42 15.20
N ASP A 25 6.65 13.67 15.20
CA ASP A 25 5.97 14.54 14.20
C ASP A 25 5.35 15.83 14.81
N SER A 26 5.35 16.00 16.14
CA SER A 26 4.78 17.18 16.81
C SER A 26 5.51 17.56 18.11
N ILE A 27 5.64 18.87 18.33
CA ILE A 27 6.22 19.49 19.54
C ILE A 27 5.34 19.11 20.76
N TYR A 28 5.88 18.30 21.68
CA TYR A 28 5.26 17.84 22.95
C TYR A 28 4.07 16.83 22.86
N ARG A 29 4.17 15.75 22.06
CA ARG A 29 3.26 14.58 22.20
C ARG A 29 4.00 13.24 22.17
N THR A 30 3.48 12.27 22.92
CA THR A 30 3.82 10.85 22.75
C THR A 30 2.93 10.29 21.64
N GLU A 31 3.53 9.70 20.62
CA GLU A 31 2.84 9.07 19.51
C GLU A 31 3.15 7.57 19.52
N ASP A 32 2.12 6.76 19.30
CA ASP A 32 2.27 5.33 19.06
C ASP A 32 2.58 5.14 17.58
N LEU A 33 3.84 4.80 17.27
CA LEU A 33 4.28 4.55 15.91
C LEU A 33 4.32 3.05 15.65
N ASN A 34 3.62 2.57 14.62
CA ASN A 34 3.75 1.18 14.19
C ASN A 34 5.06 0.98 13.41
N LEU A 35 5.96 0.16 13.95
CA LEU A 35 7.19 -0.31 13.31
C LEU A 35 7.02 -1.65 12.59
N GLY A 36 5.82 -2.19 12.66
CA GLY A 36 5.44 -3.40 11.98
C GLY A 36 5.42 -3.20 10.47
N TRP A 37 5.40 -4.32 9.76
CA TRP A 37 4.91 -4.36 8.40
C TRP A 37 3.41 -4.05 8.38
N ASP A 38 2.99 -3.22 7.43
CA ASP A 38 1.60 -3.09 7.00
C ASP A 38 1.54 -3.40 5.51
N ILE A 39 1.06 -4.59 5.19
CA ILE A 39 0.98 -5.12 3.82
C ILE A 39 -0.49 -5.32 3.46
N ASN A 40 -0.91 -4.73 2.36
CA ASN A 40 -2.23 -4.92 1.78
C ASN A 40 -2.10 -5.48 0.37
N ALA A 41 -2.93 -6.45 0.04
CA ALA A 41 -3.05 -6.98 -1.31
C ALA A 41 -4.52 -7.15 -1.69
N LEU A 42 -4.87 -6.73 -2.89
CA LEU A 42 -6.20 -6.87 -3.46
C LEU A 42 -6.08 -7.47 -4.85
N LEU A 43 -6.90 -8.48 -5.11
CA LEU A 43 -7.09 -9.04 -6.44
C LEU A 43 -8.59 -9.04 -6.77
N GLY A 44 -8.93 -8.47 -7.92
CA GLY A 44 -10.28 -8.42 -8.45
C GLY A 44 -10.34 -8.93 -9.87
N TYR A 45 -11.52 -9.33 -10.30
CA TYR A 45 -11.75 -9.78 -11.67
C TYR A 45 -13.06 -9.18 -12.19
N SER A 46 -13.00 -8.54 -13.36
CA SER A 46 -14.18 -8.09 -14.08
C SER A 46 -14.27 -8.82 -15.40
N ASP A 47 -15.49 -9.20 -15.77
CA ASP A 47 -15.81 -9.61 -17.13
C ASP A 47 -16.71 -8.58 -17.82
N LYS A 48 -17.04 -8.88 -19.07
CA LYS A 48 -17.92 -8.05 -19.90
C LYS A 48 -19.35 -7.91 -19.37
N SER A 49 -19.86 -8.90 -18.64
CA SER A 49 -21.20 -8.81 -18.05
C SER A 49 -21.27 -7.83 -16.89
N LEU A 50 -20.15 -7.62 -16.19
CA LEU A 50 -20.06 -6.75 -15.02
C LEU A 50 -19.71 -5.30 -15.37
N SER A 51 -18.87 -5.07 -16.39
CA SER A 51 -18.32 -3.75 -16.69
C SER A 51 -18.57 -3.24 -18.10
N ASP A 52 -19.32 -3.97 -18.93
CA ASP A 52 -19.52 -3.66 -20.35
C ASP A 52 -18.18 -3.32 -21.07
N ASP A 53 -17.11 -3.99 -20.63
CA ASP A 53 -15.72 -3.82 -21.05
C ASP A 53 -15.06 -5.20 -21.16
N ASP A 54 -13.84 -5.29 -21.67
CA ASP A 54 -13.11 -6.56 -21.78
C ASP A 54 -12.88 -7.22 -20.41
N ASN A 55 -12.34 -8.43 -20.42
CA ASN A 55 -12.00 -9.11 -19.18
C ASN A 55 -10.75 -8.49 -18.55
N HIS A 56 -10.89 -7.99 -17.31
CA HIS A 56 -9.82 -7.32 -16.58
C HIS A 56 -9.50 -8.07 -15.29
N LEU A 57 -8.20 -8.27 -15.02
CA LEU A 57 -7.70 -8.63 -13.69
C LEU A 57 -7.21 -7.35 -13.01
N ILE A 58 -7.83 -6.99 -11.90
CA ILE A 58 -7.51 -5.78 -11.12
C ILE A 58 -6.58 -6.19 -9.99
N TYR A 59 -5.50 -5.45 -9.79
CA TYR A 59 -4.56 -5.70 -8.70
C TYR A 59 -4.20 -4.41 -7.99
N GLN A 60 -4.08 -4.49 -6.67
CA GLN A 60 -3.52 -3.44 -5.83
C GLN A 60 -2.66 -4.08 -4.75
N PHE A 61 -1.54 -3.45 -4.46
CA PHE A 61 -0.62 -3.89 -3.42
C PHE A 61 0.00 -2.68 -2.77
N SER A 62 0.14 -2.72 -1.45
CA SER A 62 0.95 -1.80 -0.70
C SER A 62 1.73 -2.53 0.38
N ALA A 63 2.94 -2.05 0.66
CA ALA A 63 3.77 -2.50 1.75
C ALA A 63 4.43 -1.29 2.39
N ASN A 64 4.21 -1.12 3.69
CA ASN A 64 4.80 -0.08 4.50
C ASN A 64 5.62 -0.71 5.62
N LYS A 65 6.78 -0.12 5.90
CA LYS A 65 7.62 -0.51 7.03
C LYS A 65 8.25 0.71 7.66
N ALA A 66 8.20 0.78 8.98
CA ALA A 66 8.99 1.71 9.76
C ALA A 66 10.01 0.95 10.60
N HIS A 67 11.25 1.43 10.68
CA HIS A 67 12.34 0.74 11.38
C HIS A 67 13.27 1.74 12.06
N TYR A 68 13.52 1.54 13.35
CA TYR A 68 14.56 2.27 14.07
C TYR A 68 15.93 1.68 13.76
N THR A 69 16.84 2.50 13.25
CA THR A 69 18.25 2.14 13.11
C THR A 69 19.04 2.46 14.39
N SER A 70 18.57 3.44 15.17
CA SER A 70 19.06 3.75 16.52
C SER A 70 17.93 4.34 17.36
N ASP A 71 18.18 4.62 18.64
CA ASP A 71 17.19 5.27 19.54
C ASP A 71 16.71 6.65 19.03
N HIS A 72 17.41 7.22 18.05
CA HIS A 72 17.19 8.57 17.52
C HIS A 72 16.94 8.60 16.02
N SER A 73 16.92 7.43 15.35
CA SER A 73 16.98 7.34 13.90
C SER A 73 15.90 6.40 13.38
N LEU A 74 14.99 6.90 12.54
CA LEU A 74 13.87 6.15 11.98
C LEU A 74 13.89 6.21 10.46
N TRP A 75 13.79 5.05 9.83
CA TRP A 75 13.46 4.90 8.43
C TRP A 75 11.99 4.54 8.24
N ARG A 76 11.35 5.15 7.24
CA ARG A 76 10.04 4.71 6.73
C ARG A 76 10.17 4.39 5.25
N ILE A 77 9.72 3.23 4.84
CA ILE A 77 9.75 2.76 3.46
C ILE A 77 8.30 2.45 3.07
N ASN A 78 7.89 2.95 1.92
CA ASN A 78 6.60 2.63 1.31
C ASN A 78 6.80 2.12 -0.11
N LEU A 79 6.10 1.05 -0.45
CA LEU A 79 5.99 0.52 -1.79
C LEU A 79 4.50 0.37 -2.08
N SER A 80 4.06 0.83 -3.25
CA SER A 80 2.72 0.53 -3.75
C SER A 80 2.77 0.25 -5.24
N PHE A 81 1.91 -0.66 -5.69
CA PHE A 81 1.62 -0.81 -7.10
C PHE A 81 0.14 -1.15 -7.30
N SER A 82 -0.45 -0.62 -8.37
CA SER A 82 -1.83 -0.88 -8.72
C SER A 82 -2.01 -0.83 -10.22
N GLY A 83 -3.03 -1.51 -10.72
CA GLY A 83 -3.34 -1.50 -12.14
C GLY A 83 -4.34 -2.56 -12.52
N GLN A 84 -4.50 -2.70 -13.83
CA GLN A 84 -5.41 -3.66 -14.43
C GLN A 84 -4.70 -4.38 -15.56
N TRP A 85 -4.99 -5.66 -15.72
CA TRP A 85 -4.53 -6.47 -16.84
C TRP A 85 -5.72 -6.84 -17.70
N ASN A 86 -5.78 -6.31 -18.93
CA ASN A 86 -6.76 -6.75 -19.90
C ASN A 86 -6.32 -8.14 -20.40
N SER A 87 -7.07 -9.17 -19.99
CA SER A 87 -6.78 -10.56 -20.32
C SER A 87 -7.07 -10.90 -21.79
N GLN A 88 -7.89 -10.09 -22.47
CA GLN A 88 -8.23 -10.29 -23.87
C GLN A 88 -7.17 -9.72 -24.82
N ASP A 89 -6.68 -8.52 -24.53
CA ASP A 89 -5.63 -7.85 -25.32
C ASP A 89 -4.21 -8.17 -24.82
N ASN A 90 -4.09 -8.85 -23.68
CA ASN A 90 -2.83 -9.13 -22.99
C ASN A 90 -2.01 -7.87 -22.69
N THR A 91 -2.69 -6.82 -22.21
CA THR A 91 -2.09 -5.49 -21.97
C THR A 91 -2.32 -5.01 -20.54
N ALA A 92 -1.30 -4.37 -19.96
CA ALA A 92 -1.46 -3.64 -18.70
C ALA A 92 -2.06 -2.26 -18.96
N ARG A 93 -3.03 -1.86 -18.12
CA ARG A 93 -3.66 -0.54 -18.13
C ARG A 93 -3.59 0.07 -16.74
N ASN A 94 -3.41 1.39 -16.69
CA ASN A 94 -3.38 2.17 -15.45
C ASN A 94 -2.39 1.63 -14.41
N LEU A 95 -1.24 1.12 -14.87
CA LEU A 95 -0.17 0.67 -13.99
C LEU A 95 0.45 1.89 -13.30
N ILE A 96 0.29 1.98 -11.99
CA ILE A 96 0.89 3.00 -11.13
C ILE A 96 1.76 2.28 -10.10
N THR A 97 3.04 2.65 -10.04
CA THR A 97 4.00 2.14 -9.06
C THR A 97 4.64 3.29 -8.32
N GLN A 98 4.76 3.17 -7.01
CA GLN A 98 5.41 4.17 -6.16
C GLN A 98 6.35 3.49 -5.17
N LEU A 99 7.54 4.04 -5.04
CA LEU A 99 8.52 3.67 -4.02
C LEU A 99 8.95 4.95 -3.33
N GLY A 100 8.90 4.96 -2.01
CA GLY A 100 9.37 6.07 -1.20
C GLY A 100 10.16 5.59 0.01
N ALA A 101 11.13 6.40 0.40
CA ALA A 101 11.94 6.21 1.58
C ALA A 101 12.10 7.55 2.28
N GLN A 102 11.90 7.56 3.59
CA GLN A 102 11.99 8.74 4.44
C GLN A 102 12.92 8.43 5.61
N TYR A 103 13.75 9.39 5.96
CA TYR A 103 14.68 9.30 7.08
C TYR A 103 14.43 10.42 8.08
N TYR A 104 14.34 10.06 9.35
CA TYR A 104 14.15 10.97 10.47
C TYR A 104 15.30 10.77 11.47
N LEU A 105 15.90 11.89 11.88
CA LEU A 105 16.93 11.92 12.91
C LEU A 105 16.50 12.91 14.00
N ASN A 106 16.45 12.45 15.25
CA ASN A 106 16.12 13.25 16.41
C ASN A 106 17.42 13.58 17.17
N THR A 107 17.93 14.81 17.01
CA THR A 107 19.15 15.30 17.68
C THR A 107 18.86 15.96 19.01
#